data_AF-A0A0D2NRN2-F1
#
_entry.id   AF-A0A0D2NRN2-F1
#
_cell.length_a   1.000
_cell.length_b   1.000
_cell.length_c   1.000
_cell.angle_alpha   90.00
_cell.angle_beta   90.00
_cell.angle_gamma   90.00
#
_symmetry.space_group_name_H-M   'P 1'
#
loop_
_entity.id
_entity.type
_entity.pdbx_description
1 polymer ?
#
loop_
_entity_poly.entity_id
_entity_poly.type
_entity_poly.pdbx_seq_one_letter_code
_entity_poly.pdbx_strand_id
1 'polypeptide(L)'
;NNANFATPADGQSGRMRMFLWTFTTPERDGALENDIVTHEMTHGVTNRMTGGGTGRCLQTTEAGGMGEGWSDTMAIWNEQDSAATPDFVLGQYVTNNPAGIRTHPYSTNATTNPLLYSDLQTRTEVHAIGEVWANMLFNVYANLVHLHGFSANARADPTTSEGNVIFLHLFIDSLAIQPCNPTFLNARDAWLQADVNRFGGANACALWDAFASRGLGVGAANHTNSFLLPPACPSS
;
A
#
# COMPACT_ATOMS: atom_id res chain seq x y z
N ASN A 1 -22.56 2.57 5.40
CA ASN A 1 -21.46 3.49 4.98
C ASN A 1 -20.12 3.01 5.54
N ASN A 2 -19.81 1.72 5.41
CA ASN A 2 -18.52 1.16 5.81
C ASN A 2 -18.37 -0.26 5.22
N ALA A 3 -17.23 -0.89 5.47
CA ALA A 3 -17.04 -2.33 5.42
C ALA A 3 -16.10 -2.72 6.59
N ASN A 4 -15.72 -3.99 6.72
CA ASN A 4 -14.61 -4.42 7.59
C ASN A 4 -14.30 -5.90 7.36
N PHE A 5 -13.11 -6.30 7.78
CA PHE A 5 -12.65 -7.69 7.79
C PHE A 5 -12.09 -8.08 9.16
N ALA A 6 -12.55 -9.22 9.70
CA ALA A 6 -11.96 -9.82 10.89
C ALA A 6 -10.96 -10.91 10.49
N THR A 7 -9.71 -10.78 10.95
CA THR A 7 -8.62 -11.73 10.68
C THR A 7 -8.21 -12.49 11.95
N PRO A 8 -8.88 -13.59 12.32
CA PRO A 8 -8.38 -14.47 13.37
C PRO A 8 -7.11 -15.20 12.91
N ALA A 9 -6.39 -15.79 13.86
CA ALA A 9 -5.24 -16.65 13.59
C ALA A 9 -5.56 -17.76 12.57
N ASP A 10 -4.53 -18.32 11.97
CA ASP A 10 -4.65 -19.45 11.05
C ASP A 10 -5.41 -20.63 11.66
N GLY A 11 -6.15 -21.32 10.79
CA GLY A 11 -7.11 -22.36 11.20
C GLY A 11 -8.52 -21.85 11.52
N GLN A 12 -8.77 -20.54 11.47
CA GLN A 12 -10.10 -19.94 11.65
C GLN A 12 -10.53 -19.13 10.42
N SER A 13 -11.82 -19.14 10.09
CA SER A 13 -12.34 -18.37 8.96
C SER A 13 -12.22 -16.87 9.20
N GLY A 14 -11.68 -16.15 8.21
CA GLY A 14 -11.82 -14.70 8.16
C GLY A 14 -13.29 -14.31 7.93
N ARG A 15 -13.67 -13.11 8.35
CA ARG A 15 -15.05 -12.62 8.19
C ARG A 15 -15.08 -11.21 7.65
N MET A 16 -15.37 -11.09 6.36
CA MET A 16 -15.70 -9.82 5.71
C MET A 16 -17.17 -9.47 5.97
N ARG A 17 -17.47 -8.18 6.20
CA ARG A 17 -18.82 -7.64 6.29
C ARG A 17 -18.93 -6.42 5.39
N MET A 18 -19.65 -6.57 4.27
CA MET A 18 -19.98 -5.47 3.36
C MET A 18 -21.31 -4.84 3.79
N PHE A 19 -21.41 -3.51 3.68
CA PHE A 19 -22.63 -2.78 4.05
C PHE A 19 -23.18 -1.94 2.90
N LEU A 20 -24.46 -1.59 3.01
CA LEU A 20 -25.10 -0.56 2.18
C LEU A 20 -24.58 0.83 2.56
N TRP A 21 -24.54 1.71 1.56
CA TRP A 21 -24.12 3.10 1.66
C TRP A 21 -25.28 4.05 1.33
N THR A 22 -25.55 4.96 2.25
CA THR A 22 -26.75 5.82 2.29
C THR A 22 -26.46 7.26 1.83
N PHE A 23 -25.37 7.49 1.10
CA PHE A 23 -25.03 8.82 0.56
C PHE A 23 -25.83 9.20 -0.70
N THR A 24 -26.54 8.24 -1.28
CA THR A 24 -27.37 8.41 -2.48
C THR A 24 -28.77 7.85 -2.30
N THR A 25 -29.65 8.16 -3.25
CA THR A 25 -30.96 7.52 -3.40
C THR A 25 -31.11 7.05 -4.85
N PRO A 26 -31.24 5.74 -5.13
CA PRO A 26 -31.20 4.63 -4.17
C PRO A 26 -29.85 4.50 -3.45
N GLU A 27 -29.82 3.78 -2.33
CA GLU A 27 -28.58 3.39 -1.63
C GLU A 27 -27.66 2.62 -2.58
N ARG A 28 -26.35 2.73 -2.37
CA ARG A 28 -25.34 1.99 -3.13
C ARG A 28 -24.80 0.83 -2.30
N ASP A 29 -24.71 -0.35 -2.90
CA ASP A 29 -24.17 -1.53 -2.23
C ASP A 29 -22.64 -1.52 -2.31
N GLY A 30 -21.97 -1.54 -1.15
CA GLY A 30 -20.51 -1.57 -1.09
C GLY A 30 -19.90 -2.82 -1.72
N ALA A 31 -20.66 -3.91 -1.87
CA ALA A 31 -20.22 -5.10 -2.59
C ALA A 31 -20.06 -4.89 -4.11
N LEU A 32 -20.55 -3.77 -4.66
CA LEU A 32 -20.39 -3.41 -6.07
C LEU A 32 -19.19 -2.49 -6.33
N GLU A 33 -18.47 -2.09 -5.28
CA GLU A 33 -17.24 -1.29 -5.36
C GLU A 33 -16.03 -2.21 -5.07
N ASN A 34 -15.34 -2.60 -6.14
CA ASN A 34 -14.28 -3.62 -6.08
C ASN A 34 -13.06 -3.17 -5.25
N ASP A 35 -12.78 -1.86 -5.19
CA ASP A 35 -11.68 -1.33 -4.40
C ASP A 35 -11.89 -1.58 -2.89
N ILE A 36 -13.13 -1.47 -2.38
CA ILE A 36 -13.49 -1.80 -0.98
C ILE A 36 -13.38 -3.30 -0.75
N VAL A 37 -13.93 -4.14 -1.64
CA VAL A 37 -13.83 -5.61 -1.47
C VAL A 37 -12.37 -6.06 -1.43
N THR A 38 -11.53 -5.49 -2.29
CA THR A 38 -10.09 -5.77 -2.35
C THR A 38 -9.37 -5.28 -1.10
N HIS A 39 -9.68 -4.06 -0.65
CA HIS A 39 -9.17 -3.50 0.59
C HIS A 39 -9.45 -4.44 1.76
N GLU A 40 -10.72 -4.85 1.94
CA GLU A 40 -11.11 -5.69 3.06
C GLU A 40 -10.46 -7.08 3.03
N MET A 41 -10.35 -7.71 1.85
CA MET A 41 -9.60 -8.98 1.73
C MET A 41 -8.13 -8.82 2.13
N THR A 42 -7.55 -7.66 1.85
CA THR A 42 -6.13 -7.40 2.09
C THR A 42 -5.82 -7.28 3.58
N HIS A 43 -6.75 -6.85 4.42
CA HIS A 43 -6.61 -7.00 5.87
C HIS A 43 -6.42 -8.46 6.29
N GLY A 44 -7.08 -9.40 5.62
CA GLY A 44 -6.90 -10.84 5.80
C GLY A 44 -5.48 -11.28 5.47
N VAL A 45 -4.97 -10.87 4.31
CA VAL A 45 -3.63 -11.21 3.82
C VAL A 45 -2.56 -10.63 4.75
N THR A 46 -2.60 -9.31 4.99
CA THR A 46 -1.56 -8.57 5.72
C THR A 46 -1.44 -9.01 7.18
N ASN A 47 -2.57 -9.21 7.88
CA ASN A 47 -2.55 -9.68 9.28
C ASN A 47 -2.10 -11.13 9.42
N ARG A 48 -2.31 -11.99 8.40
CA ARG A 48 -1.82 -13.37 8.43
C ARG A 48 -0.36 -13.48 8.07
N MET A 49 0.09 -12.77 7.04
CA MET A 49 1.48 -12.87 6.62
C MET A 49 2.42 -12.21 7.63
N THR A 50 2.04 -11.05 8.16
CA THR A 50 2.85 -10.34 9.14
C THR A 50 2.90 -11.12 10.45
N GLY A 51 4.11 -11.52 10.87
CA GLY A 51 4.31 -12.25 12.11
C GLY A 51 3.79 -13.69 12.11
N GLY A 52 3.62 -14.31 10.93
CA GLY A 52 3.51 -15.78 10.79
C GLY A 52 2.19 -16.40 11.25
N GLY A 53 1.06 -15.92 10.75
CA GLY A 53 -0.25 -16.55 10.89
C GLY A 53 -1.00 -16.25 12.19
N THR A 54 -0.44 -15.38 13.05
CA THR A 54 -1.05 -15.06 14.35
C THR A 54 -2.30 -14.18 14.23
N GLY A 55 -2.42 -13.38 13.17
CA GLY A 55 -3.48 -12.39 13.02
C GLY A 55 -3.37 -11.21 14.00
N ARG A 56 -2.23 -11.04 14.68
CA ARG A 56 -2.06 -10.10 15.83
C ARG A 56 -0.86 -9.17 15.70
N CYS A 57 -0.34 -8.99 14.50
CA CYS A 57 0.92 -8.26 14.28
C CYS A 57 0.79 -6.93 13.55
N LEU A 58 -0.44 -6.41 13.41
CA LEU A 58 -0.73 -5.05 12.94
C LEU A 58 -1.68 -4.35 13.93
N GLN A 59 -1.24 -4.20 15.18
CA GLN A 59 -2.08 -3.78 16.32
C GLN A 59 -1.66 -2.46 16.96
N THR A 60 -0.39 -2.07 16.84
CA THR A 60 0.04 -0.71 17.19
C THR A 60 -0.56 0.28 16.20
N THR A 61 -0.76 1.54 16.59
CA THR A 61 -1.38 2.55 15.72
C THR A 61 -0.66 2.71 14.39
N GLU A 62 0.67 2.75 14.38
CA GLU A 62 1.46 2.87 13.15
C GLU A 62 1.36 1.60 12.27
N ALA A 63 1.44 0.40 12.88
CA ALA A 63 1.32 -0.86 12.15
C ALA A 63 -0.10 -1.10 11.60
N GLY A 64 -1.13 -0.79 12.38
CA GLY A 64 -2.52 -0.81 11.94
C GLY A 64 -2.77 0.20 10.82
N GLY A 65 -2.15 1.38 10.90
CA GLY A 65 -2.16 2.35 9.81
C GLY A 65 -1.51 1.84 8.53
N MET A 66 -0.37 1.16 8.60
CA MET A 66 0.17 0.47 7.43
C MET A 66 -0.76 -0.66 6.95
N GLY A 67 -1.50 -1.31 7.84
CA GLY A 67 -2.59 -2.24 7.51
C GLY A 67 -3.64 -1.64 6.58
N GLU A 68 -4.10 -0.42 6.88
CA GLU A 68 -4.98 0.37 6.00
C GLU A 68 -4.28 0.70 4.67
N GLY A 69 -3.01 1.13 4.74
CA GLY A 69 -2.25 1.54 3.56
C GLY A 69 -1.97 0.39 2.57
N TRP A 70 -1.60 -0.80 3.05
CA TRP A 70 -1.46 -2.00 2.22
C TRP A 70 -2.78 -2.39 1.56
N SER A 71 -3.89 -2.20 2.27
CA SER A 71 -5.23 -2.54 1.77
C SER A 71 -5.66 -1.61 0.64
N ASP A 72 -5.45 -0.31 0.77
CA ASP A 72 -5.63 0.65 -0.34
C ASP A 72 -4.66 0.35 -1.49
N THR A 73 -3.40 0.02 -1.19
CA THR A 73 -2.39 -0.28 -2.22
C THR A 73 -2.75 -1.50 -3.06
N MET A 74 -3.31 -2.54 -2.45
CA MET A 74 -3.75 -3.72 -3.19
C MET A 74 -4.97 -3.41 -4.06
N ALA A 75 -5.87 -2.53 -3.59
CA ALA A 75 -6.97 -2.02 -4.41
C ALA A 75 -6.46 -1.24 -5.62
N ILE A 76 -5.47 -0.35 -5.44
CA ILE A 76 -4.79 0.33 -6.55
C ILE A 76 -4.23 -0.71 -7.53
N TRP A 77 -3.40 -1.65 -7.07
CA TRP A 77 -2.80 -2.65 -7.96
C TRP A 77 -3.86 -3.44 -8.73
N ASN A 78 -4.97 -3.78 -8.07
CA ASN A 78 -6.06 -4.53 -8.68
C ASN A 78 -6.85 -3.72 -9.73
N GLU A 79 -6.95 -2.40 -9.60
CA GLU A 79 -7.70 -1.54 -10.51
C GLU A 79 -6.85 -0.97 -11.65
N GLN A 80 -5.52 -0.94 -11.52
CA GLN A 80 -4.63 -0.48 -12.58
C GLN A 80 -4.68 -1.41 -13.81
N ASP A 81 -4.77 -0.83 -15.01
CA ASP A 81 -4.97 -1.54 -16.27
C ASP A 81 -3.94 -1.19 -17.36
N SER A 82 -3.03 -0.25 -17.07
CA SER A 82 -2.07 0.25 -18.05
C SER A 82 -0.80 0.80 -17.40
N ALA A 83 0.22 1.02 -18.24
CA ALA A 83 1.49 1.64 -17.84
C ALA A 83 1.39 3.15 -17.52
N ALA A 84 0.22 3.78 -17.71
CA ALA A 84 0.04 5.20 -17.48
C ALA A 84 -0.01 5.58 -15.98
N THR A 85 -0.29 4.61 -15.11
CA THR A 85 -0.38 4.76 -13.65
C THR A 85 -1.11 6.05 -13.22
N PRO A 86 -2.36 6.28 -13.67
CA PRO A 86 -3.13 7.48 -13.31
C PRO A 86 -3.37 7.54 -11.80
N ASP A 87 -3.64 8.76 -11.32
CA ASP A 87 -4.07 9.00 -9.95
C ASP A 87 -5.28 8.12 -9.59
N PHE A 88 -5.26 7.57 -8.38
CA PHE A 88 -6.30 6.65 -7.91
C PHE A 88 -7.10 7.25 -6.76
N VAL A 89 -8.43 7.08 -6.79
CA VAL A 89 -9.35 7.55 -5.76
C VAL A 89 -10.23 6.40 -5.32
N LEU A 90 -10.28 6.15 -4.00
CA LEU A 90 -10.99 5.01 -3.42
C LEU A 90 -12.44 5.35 -3.03
N GLY A 91 -13.38 4.46 -3.33
CA GLY A 91 -14.76 4.50 -2.87
C GLY A 91 -15.62 5.59 -3.53
N GLN A 92 -15.32 5.96 -4.78
CA GLN A 92 -16.03 7.03 -5.50
C GLN A 92 -17.50 6.66 -5.77
N TYR A 93 -17.77 5.40 -6.10
CA TYR A 93 -19.14 4.96 -6.34
C TYR A 93 -19.94 4.99 -5.04
N VAL A 94 -19.52 4.37 -3.95
CA VAL A 94 -20.35 4.33 -2.73
C VAL A 94 -20.57 5.70 -2.07
N THR A 95 -19.64 6.64 -2.23
CA THR A 95 -19.75 8.01 -1.70
C THR A 95 -20.49 8.97 -2.64
N ASN A 96 -20.58 8.63 -3.93
CA ASN A 96 -21.02 9.55 -4.96
C ASN A 96 -20.26 10.88 -4.95
N ASN A 97 -18.97 10.81 -4.63
CA ASN A 97 -18.07 11.94 -4.54
C ASN A 97 -16.82 11.64 -5.36
N PRO A 98 -16.47 12.48 -6.37
CA PRO A 98 -15.25 12.27 -7.14
C PRO A 98 -13.97 12.32 -6.29
N ALA A 99 -14.02 12.91 -5.09
CA ALA A 99 -12.89 12.90 -4.14
C ALA A 99 -12.74 11.59 -3.34
N GLY A 100 -13.74 10.70 -3.38
CA GLY A 100 -13.70 9.43 -2.64
C GLY A 100 -13.72 9.60 -1.12
N ILE A 101 -13.11 8.63 -0.41
CA ILE A 101 -13.11 8.59 1.08
C ILE A 101 -11.80 9.03 1.74
N ARG A 102 -10.71 9.16 0.98
CA ARG A 102 -9.40 9.59 1.49
C ARG A 102 -9.24 11.10 1.31
N THR A 103 -8.27 11.70 2.01
CA THR A 103 -8.04 13.16 1.99
C THR A 103 -7.42 13.64 0.68
N HIS A 104 -6.69 12.78 -0.01
CA HIS A 104 -6.06 13.07 -1.30
C HIS A 104 -6.16 11.85 -2.23
N PRO A 105 -6.20 12.03 -3.56
CA PRO A 105 -5.92 10.94 -4.50
C PRO A 105 -4.53 10.35 -4.24
N TYR A 106 -4.34 9.05 -4.48
CA TYR A 106 -3.00 8.47 -4.54
C TYR A 106 -2.32 8.92 -5.83
N SER A 107 -1.16 9.56 -5.71
CA SER A 107 -0.54 10.27 -6.82
C SER A 107 0.99 10.29 -6.73
N THR A 108 1.64 10.26 -7.89
CA THR A 108 3.07 10.55 -8.00
C THR A 108 3.35 12.06 -7.98
N ASN A 109 2.33 12.89 -8.18
CA ASN A 109 2.46 14.34 -8.11
C ASN A 109 2.39 14.82 -6.65
N ALA A 110 3.48 15.41 -6.15
CA ALA A 110 3.58 15.95 -4.79
C ALA A 110 2.62 17.12 -4.50
N THR A 111 2.07 17.76 -5.53
CA THR A 111 1.03 18.79 -5.37
C THR A 111 -0.34 18.15 -5.16
N THR A 112 -0.64 17.06 -5.87
CA THR A 112 -1.91 16.34 -5.74
C THR A 112 -1.97 15.59 -4.41
N ASN A 113 -0.88 14.91 -4.04
CA ASN A 113 -0.75 14.23 -2.75
C ASN A 113 0.56 14.68 -2.07
N PRO A 114 0.47 15.62 -1.13
CA PRO A 114 1.64 16.19 -0.45
C PRO A 114 2.09 15.37 0.76
N LEU A 115 1.53 14.18 1.02
CA LEU A 115 1.79 13.44 2.24
C LEU A 115 3.23 12.90 2.31
N LEU A 116 3.85 13.06 3.47
CA LEU A 116 5.22 12.70 3.79
C LEU A 116 5.30 11.87 5.08
N TYR A 117 6.43 11.21 5.31
CA TYR A 117 6.69 10.49 6.56
C TYR A 117 6.50 11.35 7.82
N SER A 118 6.80 12.65 7.75
CA SER A 118 6.60 13.58 8.87
C SER A 118 5.15 13.81 9.27
N ASP A 119 4.18 13.51 8.40
CA ASP A 119 2.77 13.68 8.74
C ASP A 119 2.31 12.70 9.83
N LEU A 120 3.06 11.62 10.06
CA LEU A 120 2.84 10.71 11.19
C LEU A 120 3.01 11.40 12.56
N GLN A 121 3.65 12.57 12.63
CA GLN A 121 3.75 13.33 13.88
C GLN A 121 2.38 13.80 14.41
N THR A 122 1.40 14.00 13.52
CA THR A 122 0.08 14.53 13.87
C THR A 122 -1.07 13.58 13.53
N ARG A 123 -0.86 12.64 12.61
CA ARG A 123 -1.84 11.60 12.25
C ARG A 123 -1.85 10.48 13.30
N THR A 124 -2.95 10.38 14.04
CA THR A 124 -3.12 9.41 15.14
C THR A 124 -4.20 8.36 14.87
N GLU A 125 -4.83 8.43 13.70
CA GLU A 125 -5.91 7.56 13.24
C GLU A 125 -5.37 6.67 12.11
N VAL A 126 -5.75 5.38 12.11
CA VAL A 126 -5.12 4.37 11.25
C VAL A 126 -5.36 4.62 9.77
N HIS A 127 -6.56 5.05 9.36
CA HIS A 127 -6.81 5.35 7.95
C HIS A 127 -5.98 6.57 7.50
N ALA A 128 -5.89 7.59 8.35
CA ALA A 128 -5.07 8.77 8.08
C ALA A 128 -3.58 8.40 7.94
N ILE A 129 -3.05 7.50 8.76
CA ILE A 129 -1.68 6.97 8.63
C ILE A 129 -1.55 6.12 7.36
N GLY A 130 -2.57 5.32 7.06
CA GLY A 130 -2.63 4.45 5.87
C GLY A 130 -2.52 5.22 4.57
N GLU A 131 -3.12 6.41 4.48
CA GLU A 131 -2.97 7.27 3.30
C GLU A 131 -1.50 7.62 3.00
N VAL A 132 -0.69 7.83 4.04
CA VAL A 132 0.74 8.13 3.87
C VAL A 132 1.47 6.89 3.33
N TRP A 133 1.23 5.72 3.92
CA TRP A 133 1.85 4.47 3.50
C TRP A 133 1.44 4.04 2.09
N ALA A 134 0.14 4.08 1.79
CA ALA A 134 -0.40 3.76 0.48
C ALA A 134 0.16 4.69 -0.60
N ASN A 135 0.31 5.99 -0.33
CA ASN A 135 0.90 6.91 -1.29
C ASN A 135 2.39 6.62 -1.53
N MET A 136 3.15 6.24 -0.49
CA MET A 136 4.54 5.77 -0.67
C MET A 136 4.60 4.54 -1.58
N LEU A 137 3.74 3.55 -1.34
CA LEU A 137 3.71 2.34 -2.17
C LEU A 137 3.16 2.59 -3.58
N PHE A 138 2.27 3.56 -3.77
CA PHE A 138 1.84 4.01 -5.10
C PHE A 138 3.02 4.56 -5.91
N ASN A 139 3.91 5.33 -5.26
CA ASN A 139 5.12 5.84 -5.89
C ASN A 139 6.12 4.70 -6.19
N VAL A 140 6.21 3.67 -5.33
CA VAL A 140 6.98 2.45 -5.62
C VAL A 140 6.43 1.72 -6.85
N TYR A 141 5.11 1.50 -6.89
CA TYR A 141 4.41 0.87 -8.01
C TYR A 141 4.68 1.62 -9.33
N ALA A 142 4.47 2.94 -9.34
CA ALA A 142 4.67 3.76 -10.53
C ALA A 142 6.13 3.73 -11.01
N ASN A 143 7.11 3.78 -10.10
CA ASN A 143 8.52 3.74 -10.47
C ASN A 143 8.91 2.38 -11.07
N LEU A 144 8.45 1.28 -10.48
CA LEU A 144 8.69 -0.06 -11.03
C LEU A 144 8.03 -0.24 -12.40
N VAL A 145 6.78 0.21 -12.58
CA VAL A 145 6.08 0.15 -13.87
C VAL A 145 6.77 1.03 -14.91
N HIS A 146 7.27 2.20 -14.54
CA HIS A 146 8.04 3.05 -15.44
C HIS A 146 9.32 2.36 -15.95
N LEU A 147 10.06 1.71 -15.05
CA LEU A 147 11.34 1.08 -15.37
C LEU A 147 11.21 -0.27 -16.09
N HIS A 148 10.19 -1.06 -15.74
CA HIS A 148 10.05 -2.45 -16.19
C HIS A 148 8.83 -2.69 -17.08
N GLY A 149 8.03 -1.67 -17.35
CA GLY A 149 6.78 -1.79 -18.10
C GLY A 149 5.62 -2.35 -17.28
N PHE A 150 4.49 -2.58 -17.95
CA PHE A 150 3.26 -3.10 -17.35
C PHE A 150 2.83 -4.40 -18.03
N SER A 151 2.55 -5.44 -17.24
CA SER A 151 1.96 -6.68 -17.72
C SER A 151 0.45 -6.64 -17.59
N ALA A 152 -0.26 -6.70 -18.71
CA ALA A 152 -1.71 -6.88 -18.73
C ALA A 152 -2.16 -8.25 -18.16
N ASN A 153 -1.24 -9.21 -18.05
CA ASN A 153 -1.51 -10.56 -17.58
C ASN A 153 -1.02 -10.83 -16.15
N ALA A 154 -0.57 -9.80 -15.41
CA ALA A 154 0.01 -9.95 -14.07
C ALA A 154 -0.88 -10.69 -13.06
N ARG A 155 -2.22 -10.60 -13.22
CA ARG A 155 -3.20 -11.29 -12.37
C ARG A 155 -3.25 -12.82 -12.60
N ALA A 156 -2.81 -13.28 -13.77
CA ALA A 156 -2.85 -14.69 -14.16
C ALA A 156 -1.46 -15.32 -14.30
N ASP A 157 -0.43 -14.52 -14.57
CA ASP A 157 0.95 -14.97 -14.73
C ASP A 157 1.90 -14.18 -13.82
N PRO A 158 2.34 -14.77 -12.69
CA PRO A 158 3.26 -14.13 -11.77
C PRO A 158 4.74 -14.33 -12.17
N THR A 159 5.03 -14.93 -13.33
CA THR A 159 6.41 -15.30 -13.71
C THR A 159 7.12 -14.25 -14.56
N THR A 160 6.39 -13.25 -15.03
CA THR A 160 6.95 -12.19 -15.88
C THR A 160 7.68 -11.13 -15.04
N SER A 161 8.43 -10.25 -15.71
CA SER A 161 9.35 -9.32 -15.07
C SER A 161 8.94 -7.85 -15.17
N GLU A 162 7.69 -7.57 -15.53
CA GLU A 162 7.14 -6.21 -15.58
C GLU A 162 6.92 -5.63 -14.18
N GLY A 163 6.87 -4.30 -14.10
CA GLY A 163 6.93 -3.57 -12.84
C GLY A 163 5.77 -3.85 -11.90
N ASN A 164 4.56 -4.04 -12.45
CA ASN A 164 3.40 -4.42 -11.64
C ASN A 164 3.50 -5.86 -11.10
N VAL A 165 4.23 -6.76 -11.77
CA VAL A 165 4.49 -8.12 -11.28
C VAL A 165 5.57 -8.12 -10.21
N ILE A 166 6.68 -7.39 -10.46
CA ILE A 166 7.73 -7.16 -9.45
C ILE A 166 7.12 -6.55 -8.18
N PHE A 167 6.29 -5.52 -8.33
CA PHE A 167 5.62 -4.86 -7.21
C PHE A 167 4.82 -5.85 -6.36
N LEU A 168 3.99 -6.70 -6.97
CA LEU A 168 3.17 -7.65 -6.22
C LEU A 168 4.04 -8.68 -5.47
N HIS A 169 5.13 -9.15 -6.08
CA HIS A 169 6.08 -10.02 -5.40
C HIS A 169 6.70 -9.35 -4.17
N LEU A 170 7.18 -8.10 -4.31
CA LEU A 170 7.75 -7.35 -3.20
C LEU A 170 6.72 -7.06 -2.11
N PHE A 171 5.48 -6.74 -2.50
CA PHE A 171 4.36 -6.55 -1.58
C PHE A 171 4.16 -7.78 -0.71
N ILE A 172 4.04 -8.96 -1.31
CA ILE A 172 3.78 -10.21 -0.58
C ILE A 172 5.00 -10.65 0.24
N ASP A 173 6.19 -10.61 -0.34
CA ASP A 173 7.42 -11.06 0.32
C ASP A 173 7.81 -10.19 1.52
N SER A 174 7.62 -8.87 1.42
CA SER A 174 7.92 -7.93 2.51
C SER A 174 7.08 -8.22 3.77
N LEU A 175 5.81 -8.58 3.59
CA LEU A 175 4.91 -8.93 4.70
C LEU A 175 5.41 -10.16 5.48
N ALA A 176 6.04 -11.12 4.79
CA ALA A 176 6.53 -12.34 5.42
C ALA A 176 7.80 -12.13 6.25
N ILE A 177 8.58 -11.08 5.97
CA ILE A 177 9.89 -10.85 6.59
C ILE A 177 9.94 -9.65 7.54
N GLN A 178 8.94 -8.76 7.49
CA GLN A 178 8.85 -7.66 8.44
C GLN A 178 8.54 -8.15 9.87
N PRO A 179 8.99 -7.44 10.92
CA PRO A 179 8.72 -7.82 12.30
C PRO A 179 7.23 -7.67 12.64
N CYS A 180 6.81 -8.28 13.75
CA CYS A 180 5.48 -8.06 14.32
C CYS A 180 5.34 -6.60 14.81
N ASN A 181 4.21 -5.95 14.49
CA ASN A 181 3.97 -4.52 14.71
C ASN A 181 5.08 -3.62 14.14
N PRO A 182 5.34 -3.69 12.82
CA PRO A 182 6.41 -2.93 12.21
C PRO A 182 6.13 -1.42 12.28
N THR A 183 7.20 -0.64 12.26
CA THR A 183 7.17 0.79 11.90
C THR A 183 7.30 0.97 10.39
N PHE A 184 7.07 2.17 9.87
CA PHE A 184 7.30 2.52 8.45
C PHE A 184 8.74 2.20 8.03
N LEU A 185 9.71 2.46 8.91
CA LEU A 185 11.13 2.14 8.65
C LEU A 185 11.34 0.62 8.55
N ASN A 186 10.73 -0.17 9.44
CA ASN A 186 10.81 -1.63 9.36
C ASN A 186 10.17 -2.17 8.08
N ALA A 187 9.00 -1.64 7.70
CA ALA A 187 8.30 -2.05 6.50
C ALA A 187 9.09 -1.68 5.23
N ARG A 188 9.63 -0.45 5.13
CA ARG A 188 10.53 -0.04 4.03
C ARG A 188 11.72 -0.99 3.91
N ASP A 189 12.38 -1.27 5.02
CA ASP A 189 13.57 -2.12 5.03
C ASP A 189 13.21 -3.57 4.63
N ALA A 190 12.00 -4.04 4.97
CA ALA A 190 11.47 -5.30 4.48
C ALA A 190 11.21 -5.31 2.97
N TRP A 191 10.73 -4.22 2.37
CA TRP A 191 10.60 -4.10 0.91
C TRP A 191 11.95 -4.19 0.20
N LEU A 192 12.96 -3.49 0.72
CA LEU A 192 14.33 -3.56 0.21
C LEU A 192 14.93 -4.97 0.37
N GLN A 193 14.71 -5.61 1.51
CA GLN A 193 15.19 -6.98 1.74
C GLN A 193 14.45 -8.01 0.86
N ALA A 194 13.16 -7.82 0.59
CA ALA A 194 12.41 -8.65 -0.35
C ALA A 194 13.03 -8.58 -1.76
N ASP A 195 13.45 -7.39 -2.19
CA ASP A 195 14.14 -7.20 -3.47
C ASP A 195 15.50 -7.90 -3.51
N VAL A 196 16.28 -7.82 -2.43
CA VAL A 196 17.53 -8.58 -2.30
C VAL A 196 17.27 -10.08 -2.40
N ASN A 197 16.26 -10.59 -1.69
CA ASN A 197 15.97 -12.01 -1.63
C ASN A 197 15.50 -12.58 -2.98
N ARG A 198 14.65 -11.85 -3.70
CA ARG A 198 14.02 -12.34 -4.92
C ARG A 198 14.77 -11.95 -6.20
N PHE A 199 15.24 -10.71 -6.26
CA PHE A 199 15.80 -10.11 -7.48
C PHE A 199 17.28 -9.73 -7.32
N GLY A 200 17.94 -10.14 -6.23
CA GLY A 200 19.34 -9.84 -5.99
C GLY A 200 19.63 -8.36 -5.77
N GLY A 201 18.61 -7.55 -5.40
CA GLY A 201 18.77 -6.12 -5.16
C GLY A 201 18.71 -5.27 -6.42
N ALA A 202 18.26 -5.82 -7.55
CA ALA A 202 18.25 -5.14 -8.85
C ALA A 202 17.38 -3.87 -8.87
N ASN A 203 16.38 -3.77 -7.98
CA ASN A 203 15.43 -2.66 -7.96
C ASN A 203 15.68 -1.71 -6.78
N ALA A 204 16.75 -1.92 -5.99
CA ALA A 204 17.00 -1.18 -4.75
C ALA A 204 16.98 0.35 -4.95
N CYS A 205 17.54 0.88 -6.04
CA CYS A 205 17.53 2.32 -6.27
C CYS A 205 16.15 2.86 -6.63
N ALA A 206 15.33 2.10 -7.37
CA ALA A 206 13.94 2.49 -7.66
C ALA A 206 13.09 2.54 -6.38
N LEU A 207 13.30 1.58 -5.48
CA LEU A 207 12.65 1.54 -4.17
C LEU A 207 13.08 2.71 -3.29
N TRP A 208 14.40 2.94 -3.17
CA TRP A 208 14.93 4.06 -2.40
C TRP A 208 14.45 5.41 -2.92
N ASP A 209 14.43 5.59 -4.24
CA ASP A 209 13.95 6.81 -4.88
C ASP A 209 12.48 7.09 -4.53
N ALA A 210 11.61 6.09 -4.68
CA ALA A 210 10.20 6.21 -4.34
C ALA A 210 9.97 6.53 -2.84
N PHE A 211 10.63 5.80 -1.93
CA PHE A 211 10.49 6.07 -0.49
C PHE A 211 11.08 7.43 -0.09
N ALA A 212 12.26 7.79 -0.62
CA ALA A 212 12.89 9.07 -0.35
C ALA A 212 12.06 10.24 -0.88
N SER A 213 11.39 10.10 -2.04
CA SER A 213 10.50 11.14 -2.60
C SER A 213 9.35 11.54 -1.65
N ARG A 214 9.02 10.66 -0.68
CA ARG A 214 7.99 10.88 0.35
C ARG A 214 8.57 10.99 1.76
N GLY A 215 9.86 11.32 1.87
CA GLY A 215 10.52 11.59 3.15
C GLY A 215 10.97 10.35 3.94
N LEU A 216 10.89 9.15 3.36
CA LEU A 216 11.31 7.90 4.00
C LEU A 216 12.69 7.40 3.51
N GLY A 217 13.55 8.33 3.09
CA GLY A 217 14.90 8.06 2.59
C GLY A 217 15.93 7.73 3.67
N VAL A 218 17.20 7.71 3.28
CA VAL A 218 18.33 7.37 4.16
C VAL A 218 18.44 8.40 5.28
N GLY A 219 18.31 7.96 6.54
CA GLY A 219 18.36 8.83 7.71
C GLY A 219 17.01 9.35 8.19
N ALA A 220 15.89 8.95 7.56
CA ALA A 220 14.57 9.16 8.13
C ALA A 220 14.48 8.44 9.49
N ALA A 221 14.03 9.15 10.52
CA ALA A 221 13.94 8.64 11.89
C ALA A 221 12.92 9.45 12.70
N ASN A 222 12.22 8.80 13.64
CA ASN A 222 11.28 9.46 14.55
C ASN A 222 10.29 10.39 13.82
N HIS A 223 9.71 9.92 12.70
CA HIS A 223 8.81 10.71 11.85
C HIS A 223 9.43 12.04 11.37
N THR A 224 10.76 12.08 11.18
CA THR A 224 11.46 13.19 10.53
C THR A 224 11.85 12.75 9.12
N ASN A 225 11.53 13.58 8.14
CA ASN A 225 11.79 13.27 6.74
C ASN A 225 13.28 13.17 6.46
N SER A 226 13.64 12.23 5.60
CA SER A 226 14.86 12.29 4.81
C SER A 226 14.54 12.04 3.34
N PHE A 227 15.14 12.84 2.47
CA PHE A 227 15.06 12.70 1.02
C PHE A 227 16.37 12.17 0.43
N LEU A 228 17.30 11.71 1.28
CA LEU A 228 18.60 11.22 0.84
C LEU A 228 18.47 9.80 0.25
N LEU A 229 19.22 9.56 -0.82
CA LEU A 229 19.40 8.24 -1.40
C LEU A 229 20.72 7.61 -0.89
N PRO A 230 20.86 6.27 -0.93
CA PRO A 230 22.15 5.64 -0.70
C PRO A 230 23.20 6.13 -1.70
N PRO A 231 24.49 6.26 -1.33
CA PRO A 231 25.54 6.74 -2.24
C PRO A 231 25.71 5.94 -3.54
N ALA A 232 25.27 4.67 -3.55
CA ALA A 232 25.32 3.80 -4.71
C ALA A 232 24.21 4.09 -5.74
N CYS A 233 23.18 4.84 -5.36
CA CYS A 233 22.07 5.20 -6.25
C CYS A 233 22.33 6.56 -6.88
N PRO A 234 22.15 6.70 -8.21
CA PRO A 234 22.29 7.99 -8.86
C PRO A 234 21.21 8.95 -8.34
N SER A 235 21.56 10.22 -8.19
CA SER A 235 20.55 11.27 -8.04
C SER A 235 19.77 11.38 -9.35
N SER A 236 18.46 11.16 -9.29
CA SER A 236 17.51 11.38 -10.39
C SER A 236 17.44 12.83 -10.82
#